data_AF-A0A449AH90-F1
#
_entry.id   AF-A0A449AH90-F1
#
_cell.length_a   1.000
_cell.length_b   1.000
_cell.length_c   1.000
_cell.angle_alpha   90.00
_cell.angle_beta   90.00
_cell.angle_gamma   90.00
#
_symmetry.space_group_name_H-M   'P 1'
#
loop_
_entity.id
_entity.type
_entity.pdbx_description
1 polymer ?
#
loop_
_entity_poly.entity_id
_entity_poly.type
_entity_poly.pdbx_seq_one_letter_code
_entity_poly.pdbx_strand_id
1 'polypeptide(L)'
;MKLFENLSQKLGISCQEINEKLGIKENASKPEILNALGVYAIFDEKENLSSYIADKISNKTKELEASNLEKEKALNEINELKNQLSNFETTKSHLKELIKNEFNKIDFTTKTDFEQLDINKIDYSNVKKSILQQASELNWEVKEQPQPQEQPQENNLKRKGY
;
A
#
# COMPACT_ATOMS: atom_id res chain seq x y z
N MET A 1 41.90 31.13 35.18
CA MET A 1 41.70 31.00 33.71
C MET A 1 41.53 32.40 33.17
N LYS A 2 42.31 32.80 32.16
CA LYS A 2 42.34 34.18 31.63
C LYS A 2 40.94 34.74 31.25
N LEU A 3 40.02 33.87 30.81
CA LEU A 3 38.63 34.23 30.51
C LEU A 3 37.86 34.71 31.76
N PHE A 4 37.91 33.96 32.86
CA PHE A 4 37.20 34.29 34.10
C PHE A 4 37.77 35.53 34.77
N GLU A 5 39.08 35.69 34.75
CA GLU A 5 39.74 36.90 35.25
C GLU A 5 39.30 38.14 34.44
N ASN A 6 39.22 38.02 33.12
CA ASN A 6 38.73 39.10 32.25
C ASN A 6 37.23 39.40 32.47
N LEU A 7 36.40 38.36 32.64
CA LEU A 7 34.98 38.51 32.95
C LEU A 7 34.78 39.15 34.32
N SER A 8 35.55 38.71 35.32
CA SER A 8 35.55 39.24 36.68
C SER A 8 35.89 40.74 36.69
N GLN A 9 36.96 41.14 35.99
CA GLN A 9 37.34 42.55 35.88
C GLN A 9 36.29 43.39 35.15
N LYS A 10 35.71 42.89 34.06
CA LYS A 10 34.73 43.65 33.26
C LYS A 10 33.38 43.79 33.96
N LEU A 11 32.98 42.78 34.72
CA LEU A 11 31.66 42.71 35.35
C LEU A 11 31.70 43.16 36.82
N GLY A 12 32.89 43.37 37.40
CA GLY A 12 33.05 43.81 38.79
C GLY A 12 32.60 42.76 39.82
N ILE A 13 32.54 41.50 39.43
CA ILE A 13 32.12 40.36 40.26
C ILE A 13 33.27 39.39 40.43
N SER A 14 33.28 38.60 41.50
CA SER A 14 34.36 37.63 41.73
C SER A 14 34.28 36.44 40.75
N CYS A 15 35.40 35.78 40.47
CA CYS A 15 35.40 34.53 39.68
C CYS A 15 34.49 33.45 40.28
N GLN A 16 34.37 33.42 41.61
CA GLN A 16 33.52 32.48 42.35
C GLN A 16 32.04 32.76 42.09
N GLU A 17 31.66 34.03 42.11
CA GLU A 17 30.30 34.49 41.80
C GLU A 17 29.93 34.23 40.32
N ILE A 18 30.90 34.29 39.40
CA ILE A 18 30.69 33.89 38.00
C ILE A 18 30.38 32.40 37.90
N ASN A 19 31.15 31.55 38.58
CA ASN A 19 30.93 30.10 38.59
C ASN A 19 29.54 29.74 39.14
N GLU A 20 29.13 30.40 40.24
CA GLU A 20 27.80 30.22 40.83
C GLU A 20 26.69 30.64 39.87
N LYS A 21 26.82 31.81 39.22
CA LYS A 21 25.82 32.30 38.25
C LYS A 21 25.73 31.46 36.99
N LEU A 22 26.85 30.89 36.55
CA LEU A 22 26.89 29.96 35.40
C LEU A 22 26.55 28.51 35.80
N GLY A 23 26.43 28.21 37.10
CA GLY A 23 26.12 26.86 37.58
C GLY A 23 27.21 25.83 37.29
N ILE A 24 28.48 26.24 37.23
CA ILE A 24 29.63 25.41 36.85
C ILE A 24 30.63 25.26 38.01
N LYS A 25 31.35 24.13 38.03
CA LYS A 25 32.35 23.82 39.06
C LYS A 25 33.64 24.62 38.83
N GLU A 26 34.44 24.85 39.88
CA GLU A 26 35.71 25.59 39.81
C GLU A 26 36.72 25.02 38.81
N ASN A 27 36.64 23.72 38.51
CA ASN A 27 37.49 23.00 37.55
C ASN A 27 36.75 22.62 36.25
N ALA A 28 35.66 23.32 35.92
CA ALA A 28 34.91 23.07 34.70
C ALA A 28 35.79 23.15 33.45
N SER A 29 35.63 22.18 32.55
CA SER A 29 36.29 22.13 31.26
C SER A 29 35.79 23.24 30.32
N LYS A 30 36.58 23.61 29.30
CA LYS A 30 36.18 24.58 28.27
C LYS A 30 34.76 24.26 27.71
N PRO A 31 34.41 23.02 27.35
CA PRO A 31 33.06 22.67 26.90
C PRO A 31 31.95 22.96 27.91
N GLU A 32 32.17 22.66 29.20
CA GLU A 32 31.17 22.90 30.26
C GLU A 32 30.91 24.39 30.47
N ILE A 33 31.97 25.21 30.41
CA ILE A 33 31.86 26.68 30.49
C ILE A 33 31.07 27.22 29.29
N LEU A 34 31.33 26.71 28.09
CA LEU A 34 30.65 27.14 26.87
C LEU A 34 29.18 26.74 26.88
N ASN A 35 28.85 25.52 27.31
CA ASN A 35 27.48 25.06 27.46
C ASN A 35 26.69 25.92 28.46
N ALA A 36 27.31 26.29 29.59
CA ALA A 36 26.71 27.18 30.58
C ALA A 36 26.44 28.60 30.05
N LEU A 37 27.22 29.04 29.06
CA LEU A 37 27.01 30.29 28.32
C LEU A 37 26.00 30.14 27.15
N GLY A 38 25.38 28.97 26.99
CA GLY A 38 24.45 28.68 25.89
C GLY A 38 25.13 28.45 24.54
N VAL A 39 26.44 28.19 24.52
CA VAL A 39 27.25 28.00 23.32
C VAL A 39 27.48 26.52 23.06
N TYR A 40 26.78 25.97 22.06
CA TYR A 40 26.77 24.53 21.74
C TYR A 40 27.86 24.09 20.76
N ALA A 41 28.49 25.04 20.05
CA ALA A 41 29.61 24.76 19.16
C ALA A 41 30.48 26.00 19.02
N ILE A 42 31.79 25.84 19.19
CA ILE A 42 32.80 26.84 18.83
C ILE A 42 33.75 26.20 17.86
N PHE A 43 34.01 26.92 16.78
CA PHE A 43 35.01 26.57 15.80
C PHE A 43 36.16 27.54 16.01
N ASP A 44 37.27 27.02 16.52
CA ASP A 44 38.45 27.84 16.81
C ASP A 44 39.08 28.39 15.51
N GLU A 45 38.82 27.75 14.36
CA GLU A 45 39.30 28.15 13.02
C GLU A 45 38.17 28.11 11.98
N LYS A 46 38.30 28.92 10.94
CA LYS A 46 37.32 29.01 9.84
C LYS A 46 37.21 27.68 9.09
N GLU A 47 38.31 26.97 8.96
CA GLU A 47 38.43 25.67 8.31
C GLU A 47 37.60 24.60 9.04
N ASN A 48 37.58 24.62 10.38
CA ASN A 48 36.77 23.72 11.21
C ASN A 48 35.27 23.97 11.02
N LEU A 49 34.86 25.25 10.97
CA LEU A 49 33.46 25.60 10.65
C LEU A 49 33.08 25.16 9.24
N SER A 50 33.96 25.39 8.27
CA SER A 50 33.72 25.07 6.86
C SER A 50 33.55 23.56 6.65
N SER A 51 34.38 22.76 7.31
CA SER A 51 34.29 21.29 7.28
C SER A 51 32.98 20.80 7.90
N TYR A 52 32.62 21.31 9.08
CA TYR A 52 31.35 20.95 9.71
C TYR A 52 30.12 21.29 8.86
N ILE A 53 30.12 22.47 8.21
CA ILE A 53 29.06 22.86 7.29
C ILE A 53 29.02 21.91 6.09
N ALA A 54 30.17 21.63 5.47
CA ALA A 54 30.26 20.74 4.31
C ALA A 54 29.76 19.33 4.64
N ASP A 55 30.16 18.77 5.77
CA ASP A 55 29.71 17.46 6.23
C ASP A 55 28.20 17.42 6.47
N LYS A 56 27.66 18.47 7.11
CA LYS A 56 26.23 18.57 7.38
C LYS A 56 25.41 18.70 6.09
N ILE A 57 25.91 19.45 5.11
CA ILE A 57 25.29 19.55 3.79
C ILE A 57 25.36 18.20 3.07
N SER A 58 26.53 17.56 3.04
CA SER A 58 26.71 16.26 2.39
C SER A 58 25.75 15.21 2.96
N ASN A 59 25.61 15.14 4.29
CA ASN A 59 24.70 14.21 4.94
C ASN A 59 23.24 14.51 4.59
N LYS A 60 22.84 15.79 4.62
CA LYS A 60 21.48 16.18 4.22
C LYS A 60 21.19 15.89 2.75
N THR A 61 22.16 16.06 1.87
CA THR A 61 22.02 15.72 0.45
C THR A 61 21.81 14.23 0.27
N LYS A 62 22.58 13.38 0.96
CA LYS A 62 22.40 11.92 0.93
C LYS A 62 21.03 11.48 1.44
N GLU A 63 20.57 12.07 2.55
CA GLU A 63 19.22 11.81 3.09
C GLU A 63 18.13 12.19 2.08
N LEU A 64 18.29 13.34 1.41
CA LEU A 64 17.36 13.82 0.40
C LEU A 64 17.33 12.92 -0.84
N GLU A 65 18.50 12.49 -1.32
CA GLU A 65 18.63 11.56 -2.45
C GLU A 65 17.99 10.21 -2.14
N ALA A 66 18.22 9.66 -0.94
CA ALA A 66 17.60 8.42 -0.50
C ALA A 66 16.06 8.55 -0.45
N SER A 67 15.55 9.64 0.13
CA SER A 67 14.12 9.90 0.22
C SER A 67 13.47 10.08 -1.17
N ASN A 68 14.16 10.75 -2.10
CA ASN A 68 13.67 10.90 -3.47
C ASN A 68 13.61 9.57 -4.21
N LEU A 69 14.60 8.69 -4.02
CA LEU A 69 14.61 7.37 -4.63
C LEU A 69 13.46 6.49 -4.10
N GLU A 70 13.19 6.52 -2.79
CA GLU A 70 12.05 5.81 -2.19
C GLU A 70 10.71 6.34 -2.73
N LYS A 71 10.59 7.67 -2.85
CA LYS A 71 9.39 8.30 -3.42
C LYS A 71 9.16 7.87 -4.88
N GLU A 72 10.22 7.80 -5.68
CA GLU A 72 10.13 7.37 -7.08
C GLU A 72 9.69 5.91 -7.18
N LYS A 73 10.26 5.02 -6.36
CA LYS A 73 9.85 3.61 -6.28
C LYS A 73 8.38 3.47 -5.91
N ALA A 74 7.92 4.19 -4.89
CA ALA A 74 6.52 4.16 -4.46
C ALA A 74 5.58 4.67 -5.56
N LEU A 75 5.96 5.72 -6.30
CA LEU A 75 5.17 6.22 -7.43
C LEU A 75 5.07 5.19 -8.57
N ASN A 76 6.16 4.49 -8.87
CA ASN A 76 6.15 3.44 -9.89
C ASN A 76 5.24 2.27 -9.49
N GLU A 77 5.32 1.82 -8.24
CA GLU A 77 4.44 0.77 -7.71
C GLU A 77 2.96 1.17 -7.73
N ILE A 78 2.64 2.42 -7.36
CA ILE A 78 1.27 2.96 -7.46
C ILE A 78 0.77 2.92 -8.92
N ASN A 79 1.60 3.30 -9.88
CA ASN A 79 1.21 3.30 -11.29
C ASN A 79 1.00 1.87 -11.80
N GLU A 80 1.84 0.92 -11.39
CA GLU A 80 1.66 -0.49 -11.73
C GLU A 80 0.36 -1.06 -11.15
N LEU A 81 0.09 -0.81 -9.87
CA LEU A 81 -1.15 -1.23 -9.22
C LEU A 81 -2.39 -0.61 -9.87
N LYS A 82 -2.33 0.66 -10.28
CA LYS A 82 -3.42 1.30 -11.03
C LYS A 82 -3.68 0.62 -12.36
N ASN A 83 -2.63 0.27 -13.10
CA ASN A 83 -2.77 -0.44 -14.37
C ASN A 83 -3.36 -1.84 -14.16
N GLN A 84 -2.88 -2.58 -13.14
CA GLN A 84 -3.43 -3.88 -12.78
C GLN A 84 -4.91 -3.79 -12.40
N LEU A 85 -5.30 -2.78 -11.61
CA LEU A 85 -6.69 -2.54 -11.22
C LEU A 85 -7.58 -2.24 -12.44
N SER A 86 -7.13 -1.36 -13.34
CA SER A 86 -7.88 -1.03 -14.56
C SER A 86 -8.09 -2.25 -15.47
N ASN A 87 -7.06 -3.10 -15.61
CA ASN A 87 -7.16 -4.36 -16.34
C ASN A 87 -8.12 -5.34 -15.66
N PHE A 88 -8.10 -5.41 -14.34
CA PHE A 88 -9.00 -6.24 -13.57
C PHE A 88 -10.46 -5.79 -13.72
N GLU A 89 -10.74 -4.48 -13.62
CA GLU A 89 -12.08 -3.92 -13.83
C GLU A 89 -12.61 -4.21 -15.23
N THR A 90 -11.76 -4.06 -16.25
CA THR A 90 -12.10 -4.38 -17.64
C THR A 90 -12.45 -5.86 -17.80
N THR A 91 -11.62 -6.75 -17.23
CA THR A 91 -11.86 -8.20 -17.25
C THR A 91 -13.15 -8.57 -16.54
N LYS A 92 -13.40 -7.97 -15.36
CA LYS A 92 -14.63 -8.16 -14.59
C LYS A 92 -15.87 -7.73 -15.38
N SER A 93 -15.78 -6.61 -16.10
CA SER A 93 -16.86 -6.14 -16.98
C SER A 93 -17.15 -7.14 -18.10
N HIS A 94 -16.12 -7.62 -18.81
CA HIS A 94 -16.27 -8.64 -19.85
C HIS A 94 -16.87 -9.94 -19.31
N LEU A 95 -16.44 -10.39 -18.12
CA LEU A 95 -17.02 -11.58 -17.48
C LEU A 95 -18.50 -11.39 -17.15
N LYS A 96 -18.88 -10.22 -16.59
CA LYS A 96 -20.28 -9.89 -16.32
C LYS A 96 -21.11 -9.91 -17.60
N GLU A 97 -20.57 -9.41 -18.71
CA GLU A 97 -21.24 -9.43 -20.01
C GLU A 97 -21.42 -10.86 -20.55
N LEU A 98 -20.39 -11.72 -20.45
CA LEU A 98 -20.49 -13.12 -20.86
C LEU A 98 -21.56 -13.88 -20.07
N ILE A 99 -21.62 -13.69 -18.75
CA ILE A 99 -22.64 -14.31 -17.90
C ILE A 99 -24.03 -13.77 -18.27
N LYS A 100 -24.16 -12.45 -18.51
CA LYS A 100 -25.41 -11.84 -18.95
C LYS A 100 -25.89 -12.41 -20.29
N ASN A 101 -24.97 -12.64 -21.22
CA ASN A 101 -25.28 -13.26 -22.51
C ASN A 101 -25.78 -14.70 -22.35
N GLU A 102 -25.18 -15.49 -21.46
CA GLU A 102 -25.68 -16.84 -21.13
C GLU A 102 -27.04 -16.80 -20.42
N PHE A 103 -27.21 -15.87 -19.48
CA PHE A 103 -28.49 -15.65 -18.79
C PHE A 103 -29.63 -15.34 -19.77
N ASN A 104 -29.38 -14.46 -20.74
CA ASN A 104 -30.37 -14.08 -21.75
C ASN A 104 -30.75 -15.21 -22.72
N LYS A 105 -29.95 -16.28 -22.80
CA LYS A 105 -30.28 -17.47 -23.61
C LYS A 105 -31.24 -18.43 -22.89
N ILE A 106 -31.50 -18.22 -21.60
CA ILE A 106 -32.38 -19.08 -20.81
C ILE A 106 -33.80 -18.53 -20.91
N ASP A 107 -34.73 -19.38 -21.37
CA ASP A 107 -36.15 -19.04 -21.43
C ASP A 107 -36.80 -19.18 -20.05
N PHE A 108 -36.78 -18.10 -19.27
CA PHE A 108 -37.53 -18.02 -18.02
C PHE A 108 -39.02 -17.76 -18.27
N THR A 109 -39.90 -18.42 -17.52
CA THR A 109 -41.36 -18.15 -17.54
C THR A 109 -41.75 -17.04 -16.57
N THR A 110 -40.97 -16.85 -15.51
CA THR A 110 -41.14 -15.79 -14.52
C THR A 110 -40.34 -14.54 -14.89
N LYS A 111 -40.74 -13.38 -14.38
CA LYS A 111 -39.92 -12.16 -14.50
C LYS A 111 -38.62 -12.33 -13.70
N THR A 112 -37.48 -12.18 -14.38
CA THR A 112 -36.15 -12.33 -13.79
C THR A 112 -35.37 -11.02 -13.84
N ASP A 113 -34.38 -10.87 -12.94
CA ASP A 113 -33.47 -9.73 -12.92
C ASP A 113 -32.02 -10.23 -12.76
N PHE A 114 -31.19 -9.94 -13.76
CA PHE A 114 -29.79 -10.34 -13.80
C PHE A 114 -28.99 -9.83 -12.59
N GLU A 115 -29.33 -8.65 -12.06
CA GLU A 115 -28.60 -8.07 -10.93
C GLU A 115 -28.85 -8.82 -9.61
N GLN A 116 -29.80 -9.76 -9.58
CA GLN A 116 -30.02 -10.66 -8.43
C GLN A 116 -29.06 -11.86 -8.41
N LEU A 117 -28.33 -12.12 -9.50
CA LEU A 117 -27.32 -13.18 -9.54
C LEU A 117 -26.05 -12.76 -8.77
N ASP A 118 -25.54 -13.66 -7.94
CA ASP A 118 -24.22 -13.51 -7.34
C ASP A 118 -23.15 -14.00 -8.32
N ILE A 119 -22.58 -13.05 -9.05
CA ILE A 119 -21.52 -13.27 -10.04
C ILE A 119 -20.29 -13.94 -9.42
N ASN A 120 -20.02 -13.72 -8.12
CA ASN A 120 -18.87 -14.33 -7.46
C ASN A 120 -19.06 -15.82 -7.16
N LYS A 121 -20.31 -16.31 -7.22
CA LYS A 121 -20.67 -17.72 -7.04
C LYS A 121 -20.90 -18.45 -8.34
N ILE A 122 -20.68 -17.80 -9.49
CA ILE A 122 -20.81 -18.45 -10.79
C ILE A 122 -19.66 -19.44 -10.98
N ASP A 123 -20.01 -20.69 -11.25
CA ASP A 123 -19.06 -21.69 -11.73
C ASP A 123 -18.80 -21.48 -13.23
N TYR A 124 -17.63 -20.91 -13.55
CA TYR A 124 -17.21 -20.62 -14.91
C TYR A 124 -16.96 -21.87 -15.76
N SER A 125 -16.80 -23.06 -15.16
CA SER A 125 -16.71 -24.30 -15.91
C SER A 125 -18.05 -24.69 -16.54
N ASN A 126 -19.16 -24.24 -15.96
CA ASN A 126 -20.51 -24.44 -16.48
C ASN A 126 -21.45 -23.30 -16.06
N VAL A 127 -21.30 -22.16 -16.74
CA VAL A 127 -22.03 -20.92 -16.46
C VAL A 127 -23.55 -21.14 -16.48
N LYS A 128 -24.07 -21.83 -17.50
CA LYS A 128 -25.52 -22.10 -17.63
C LYS A 128 -26.05 -22.88 -16.43
N LYS A 129 -25.39 -23.98 -16.03
CA LYS A 129 -25.81 -24.78 -14.87
C LYS A 129 -25.79 -23.96 -13.59
N SER A 130 -24.76 -23.13 -13.40
CA SER A 130 -24.64 -22.28 -12.22
C SER A 130 -25.73 -21.20 -12.16
N ILE A 131 -26.05 -20.58 -13.30
CA ILE A 131 -27.18 -19.64 -13.41
C ILE A 131 -28.50 -20.35 -13.07
N LEU A 132 -28.73 -21.55 -13.59
CA LEU A 132 -29.95 -22.33 -13.32
C LEU A 132 -30.06 -22.74 -11.84
N GLN A 133 -28.93 -23.05 -11.19
CA GLN A 133 -28.92 -23.33 -9.76
C GLN A 133 -29.35 -22.11 -8.95
N GLN A 134 -28.74 -20.95 -9.20
CA GLN A 134 -29.13 -19.70 -8.53
C GLN A 134 -30.57 -19.30 -8.87
N ALA A 135 -31.00 -19.52 -10.11
CA ALA A 135 -32.39 -19.31 -10.54
C ALA A 135 -33.38 -20.14 -9.69
N SER A 136 -33.06 -21.41 -9.41
CA SER A 136 -33.90 -22.24 -8.53
C SER A 136 -33.95 -21.73 -7.09
N GLU A 137 -32.82 -21.23 -6.56
CA GLU A 137 -32.75 -20.63 -5.22
C GLU A 137 -33.57 -19.33 -5.14
N LEU A 138 -33.66 -18.60 -6.25
CA LEU A 138 -34.44 -17.36 -6.41
C LEU A 138 -35.90 -17.61 -6.85
N ASN A 139 -36.32 -18.87 -6.98
CA ASN A 139 -37.65 -19.28 -7.47
C ASN A 139 -37.99 -18.78 -8.89
N TRP A 140 -36.98 -18.69 -9.77
CA TRP A 140 -37.20 -18.43 -11.19
C TRP A 140 -37.52 -19.73 -11.92
N GLU A 141 -38.63 -19.74 -12.65
CA GLU A 141 -39.08 -20.89 -13.43
C GLU A 141 -38.53 -20.83 -14.86
N VAL A 142 -38.19 -21.99 -15.42
CA VAL A 142 -37.59 -22.13 -16.75
C VAL A 142 -38.47 -23.01 -17.61
N LYS A 143 -38.67 -22.65 -18.87
CA LYS A 143 -39.33 -23.53 -19.84
C LYS A 143 -38.44 -24.73 -20.11
N GLU A 144 -38.91 -25.94 -19.77
CA GLU A 144 -38.22 -27.17 -20.15
C GLU A 144 -38.12 -27.24 -21.68
N GLN A 145 -36.91 -27.21 -22.23
CA GLN A 145 -36.69 -27.67 -23.60
C GLN A 145 -36.83 -29.20 -23.61
N PRO A 146 -37.55 -29.79 -24.57
CA PRO A 146 -37.69 -31.24 -24.64
C PRO A 146 -36.29 -31.86 -24.77
N GLN A 147 -35.93 -32.75 -23.83
CA GLN A 147 -34.77 -33.61 -23.99
C GLN A 147 -34.93 -34.42 -25.29
N PRO A 148 -33.86 -34.61 -26.08
CA PRO A 148 -33.89 -35.59 -27.16
C PRO A 148 -34.23 -36.95 -26.53
N GLN A 149 -35.39 -37.51 -26.86
CA GLN A 149 -35.76 -38.87 -26.47
C GLN A 149 -34.75 -39.83 -27.12
N GLU A 150 -33.98 -40.55 -26.30
CA GLU A 150 -33.30 -41.76 -26.75
C GLU A 150 -34.36 -42.75 -27.23
N GLN A 151 -34.42 -43.01 -28.53
CA GLN A 151 -35.26 -44.07 -29.07
C GLN A 151 -34.77 -45.42 -28.52
N PRO A 152 -35.64 -46.29 -28.01
CA PRO A 152 -35.24 -47.62 -27.60
C PRO A 152 -34.68 -48.38 -28.80
N GLN A 153 -33.43 -48.84 -28.71
CA GLN A 153 -32.89 -49.78 -29.69
C GLN A 153 -33.67 -51.10 -29.59
N GLU A 154 -34.48 -51.39 -30.62
CA GLU A 154 -35.07 -52.72 -30.82
C GLU A 154 -33.96 -53.77 -30.99
N ASN A 155 -33.74 -54.56 -29.94
CA ASN A 155 -32.95 -55.78 -29.98
C ASN A 155 -33.62 -56.81 -30.90
N ASN A 156 -33.24 -56.81 -32.18
CA ASN A 156 -33.57 -57.90 -33.10
C ASN A 156 -32.62 -59.09 -32.90
N LEU A 157 -32.88 -59.90 -31.86
CA LEU A 157 -32.30 -61.25 -31.77
C LEU A 157 -32.98 -62.17 -32.81
N LYS A 158 -32.38 -62.29 -34.00
CA LYS A 158 -32.68 -63.41 -34.91
C LYS A 158 -32.02 -64.68 -34.36
N ARG A 159 -32.82 -65.53 -33.69
CA ARG A 159 -32.48 -66.94 -33.47
C ARG A 159 -32.40 -67.64 -34.82
N LYS A 160 -31.21 -68.10 -35.23
CA LYS A 160 -31.06 -69.16 -36.24
C LYS A 160 -31.23 -70.50 -35.51
N GLY A 161 -32.31 -71.21 -35.82
CA GLY A 161 -32.45 -72.63 -35.48
C GLY A 161 -31.52 -73.46 -36.37
N TYR A 162 -30.96 -74.50 -35.76
CA TYR A 162 -30.30 -75.63 -36.42
C TYR A 162 -31.34 -76.57 -37.03
#